data_AF-A0A0M3IVN5-F1
#
_entry.id   AF-A0A0M3IVN5-F1
#
_cell.length_a   1.000
_cell.length_b   1.000
_cell.length_c   1.000
_cell.angle_alpha   90.00
_cell.angle_beta   90.00
_cell.angle_gamma   90.00
#
_symmetry.space_group_name_H-M   'P 1'
#
loop_
_entity.id
_entity.type
_entity.pdbx_description
1 polymer ?
#
loop_
_entity_poly.entity_id
_entity_poly.type
_entity_poly.pdbx_seq_one_letter_code
_entity_poly.pdbx_strand_id
1 'polypeptide(L)'
;MKTRCIIEGPPLTELIDTFLSVAGANYGSALCFVPIPVGTCNKRTGLHCQSTFLKDINAQTRYEGSFIFSIFSTADEKVGFRSCDRLVSPLVGGTGFVKKDSLNHDQLMDTTLEMQRNFIQKHRPI
;
A
#
# COMPACT_ATOMS: atom_id res chain seq x y z
N MET A 1 23.01 -18.43 4.01
CA MET A 1 21.81 -17.75 3.48
C MET A 1 21.18 -16.99 4.63
N LYS A 2 21.37 -15.67 4.73
CA LYS A 2 20.84 -14.86 5.83
C LYS A 2 19.36 -14.63 5.57
N THR A 3 18.50 -15.29 6.32
CA THR A 3 17.11 -14.85 6.53
C THR A 3 17.22 -13.45 7.11
N ARG A 4 16.96 -12.41 6.31
CA ARG A 4 16.76 -11.07 6.90
C ARG A 4 15.47 -11.18 7.69
N CYS A 5 15.57 -11.01 9.00
CA CYS A 5 14.40 -10.82 9.84
C CYS A 5 13.68 -9.56 9.34
N ILE A 6 12.41 -9.66 8.93
CA ILE A 6 11.53 -8.50 9.06
C ILE A 6 11.39 -8.30 10.57
N ILE A 7 11.51 -7.08 11.08
CA ILE A 7 11.25 -6.84 12.52
C ILE A 7 9.79 -7.18 12.86
N GLU A 8 8.91 -7.19 11.85
CA GLU A 8 7.46 -7.35 11.95
C GLU A 8 6.95 -8.81 11.92
N GLY A 9 7.80 -9.82 11.70
CA GLY A 9 7.43 -11.24 11.82
C GLY A 9 7.62 -12.12 10.57
N PRO A 10 7.21 -13.40 10.62
CA PRO A 10 7.31 -14.34 9.50
C PRO A 10 6.32 -14.02 8.37
N PRO A 11 6.57 -14.47 7.12
CA PRO A 11 5.64 -14.30 6.01
C PRO A 11 4.26 -14.89 6.26
N LEU A 12 3.21 -14.22 5.77
CA LEU A 12 1.81 -14.64 5.84
C LEU A 12 1.33 -15.32 4.56
N THR A 13 2.20 -15.50 3.57
CA THR A 13 1.87 -16.00 2.21
C THR A 13 1.12 -17.34 2.23
N GLU A 14 1.44 -18.23 3.17
CA GLU A 14 0.81 -19.56 3.32
C GLU A 14 -0.57 -19.50 4.01
N LEU A 15 -0.92 -18.37 4.63
CA LEU A 15 -2.15 -18.17 5.40
C LEU A 15 -3.14 -17.26 4.69
N ILE A 16 -2.65 -16.36 3.85
CA ILE A 16 -3.42 -15.35 3.14
C ILE A 16 -3.41 -15.66 1.65
N ASP A 17 -4.57 -16.07 1.12
CA ASP A 17 -4.75 -16.25 -0.32
C ASP A 17 -4.59 -14.90 -1.05
N THR A 18 -5.38 -13.89 -0.69
CA THR A 18 -5.35 -12.58 -1.35
C THR A 18 -5.17 -11.45 -0.35
N PHE A 19 -4.11 -10.66 -0.53
CA PHE A 19 -3.92 -9.36 0.11
C PHE A 19 -4.30 -8.24 -0.86
N LEU A 20 -5.29 -7.42 -0.49
CA LEU A 20 -5.75 -6.29 -1.29
C LEU A 20 -5.56 -4.99 -0.52
N SER A 21 -4.75 -4.09 -1.06
CA SER A 21 -4.57 -2.74 -0.53
C SER A 21 -5.43 -1.74 -1.30
N VAL A 22 -6.37 -1.10 -0.64
CA VAL A 22 -7.22 -0.05 -1.22
C VAL A 22 -6.81 1.27 -0.59
N ALA A 23 -6.41 2.24 -1.42
CA ALA A 23 -5.93 3.54 -0.96
C ALA A 23 -4.75 3.43 0.07
N GLY A 24 -3.88 2.42 -0.10
CA GLY A 24 -2.80 2.16 0.85
C GLY A 24 -1.65 3.17 0.77
N ALA A 25 -1.00 3.43 1.91
CA ALA A 25 0.19 4.28 2.04
C ALA A 25 1.50 3.46 2.11
N ASN A 26 1.64 2.47 1.23
CA ASN A 26 2.66 1.42 1.31
C ASN A 26 4.11 1.92 1.16
N TYR A 27 4.31 3.05 0.49
CA TYR A 27 5.59 3.77 0.39
C TYR A 27 5.53 5.18 1.00
N GLY A 28 4.50 5.45 1.78
CA GLY A 28 4.29 6.69 2.52
C GLY A 28 3.04 7.45 2.11
N SER A 29 2.95 8.70 2.56
CA SER A 29 1.88 9.62 2.19
C SER A 29 2.44 10.96 1.76
N ALA A 30 1.86 11.55 0.71
CA ALA A 30 2.19 12.90 0.25
C ALA A 30 1.87 13.96 1.33
N LEU A 31 0.90 13.69 2.21
CA LEU A 31 0.60 14.58 3.34
C LEU A 31 1.76 14.71 4.34
N CYS A 32 2.75 13.82 4.30
CA CYS A 32 3.94 13.96 5.14
C CYS A 32 4.91 15.05 4.69
N PHE A 33 4.61 15.73 3.59
CA PHE A 33 5.38 16.86 3.06
C PHE A 33 4.61 18.18 3.11
N VAL A 34 3.35 18.18 3.57
CA VAL A 34 2.65 19.42 3.89
C VAL A 34 3.10 19.93 5.26
N PRO A 35 3.15 21.25 5.49
CA PRO A 35 3.63 21.85 6.75
C PRO A 35 2.57 21.75 7.87
N ILE A 36 1.99 20.57 8.05
CA ILE A 36 1.03 20.26 9.12
C ILE A 36 1.70 19.21 10.01
N PRO A 37 1.87 19.48 11.32
CA PRO A 37 2.46 18.51 12.23
C PRO A 37 1.49 17.35 12.47
N VAL A 38 1.56 16.33 11.64
CA VAL A 38 0.81 15.08 11.80
C VAL A 38 1.73 14.03 12.40
N GLY A 39 1.39 13.50 13.58
CA GLY A 39 2.22 12.49 14.28
C GLY A 39 2.44 11.20 13.47
N THR A 40 1.56 10.93 12.51
CA THR A 40 1.67 9.81 11.57
C THR A 40 2.82 9.96 10.58
N CYS A 41 3.46 11.13 10.46
CA CYS A 41 4.54 11.40 9.50
C CYS A 41 5.95 11.34 10.13
N ASN A 42 6.09 10.68 11.27
CA ASN A 42 7.40 10.52 11.89
C ASN A 42 8.31 9.55 11.10
N LYS A 43 9.63 9.75 11.16
CA LYS A 43 10.63 8.93 10.43
C LYS A 43 10.97 7.59 11.09
N ARG A 44 10.33 7.22 12.21
CA ARG A 44 10.60 5.95 12.90
C ARG A 44 9.55 4.90 12.52
N THR A 45 8.29 5.19 12.80
CA THR A 45 7.13 4.29 12.62
C THR A 45 6.04 4.89 11.73
N GLY A 46 6.25 6.08 11.18
CA GLY A 46 5.26 6.80 10.41
C GLY A 46 5.29 6.55 8.90
N LEU A 47 4.43 7.28 8.21
CA LEU A 47 4.19 7.26 6.76
C LEU A 47 5.09 8.21 5.98
N HIS A 48 6.11 8.80 6.61
CA HIS A 48 7.12 9.52 5.86
C HIS A 48 7.90 8.50 5.01
N CYS A 49 8.04 8.72 3.70
CA CYS A 49 8.64 7.75 2.76
C CYS A 49 10.06 7.24 3.12
N GLN A 50 10.75 7.95 4.01
CA GLN A 50 12.08 7.63 4.52
C GLN A 50 12.06 6.93 5.89
N SER A 51 10.88 6.61 6.42
CA SER A 51 10.75 6.04 7.75
C SER A 51 11.39 4.67 7.82
N THR A 52 11.94 4.33 9.00
CA THR A 52 12.55 3.02 9.23
C THR A 52 11.53 1.90 9.03
N PHE A 53 10.31 2.09 9.52
CA PHE A 53 9.20 1.16 9.32
C PHE A 53 8.93 0.88 7.83
N LEU A 54 8.70 1.91 7.01
CA LEU A 54 8.42 1.72 5.59
C LEU A 54 9.62 1.11 4.85
N LYS A 55 10.85 1.42 5.26
CA LYS A 55 12.04 0.77 4.68
C LYS A 55 12.12 -0.71 5.03
N ASP A 56 11.73 -1.10 6.25
CA ASP A 56 11.80 -2.49 6.70
C ASP A 56 10.74 -3.35 6.00
N ILE A 57 9.47 -2.92 6.01
CA ILE A 57 8.39 -3.68 5.37
C ILE A 57 8.63 -3.81 3.85
N ASN A 58 9.15 -2.76 3.19
CA ASN A 58 9.43 -2.80 1.76
C ASN A 58 10.80 -3.43 1.41
N ALA A 59 11.59 -3.89 2.39
CA ALA A 59 12.87 -4.58 2.13
C ALA A 59 12.68 -6.02 1.66
N GLN A 60 11.49 -6.57 1.88
CA GLN A 60 11.07 -7.88 1.38
C GLN A 60 9.83 -7.71 0.52
N THR A 61 9.55 -8.71 -0.32
CA THR A 61 8.44 -8.65 -1.27
C THR A 61 7.64 -9.92 -1.17
N ARG A 62 6.33 -9.82 -1.37
CA ARG A 62 5.43 -10.97 -1.50
C ARG A 62 5.27 -11.81 -0.23
N TYR A 63 5.36 -11.18 0.94
CA TYR A 63 5.14 -11.83 2.23
C TYR A 63 3.72 -11.61 2.79
N GLU A 64 2.91 -10.80 2.10
CA GLU A 64 1.57 -10.38 2.52
C GLU A 64 0.47 -11.39 2.15
N GLY A 65 0.68 -12.16 1.09
CA GLY A 65 -0.28 -13.14 0.58
C GLY A 65 0.16 -13.80 -0.74
N SER A 66 -0.56 -14.84 -1.16
CA SER A 66 -0.29 -15.54 -2.41
C SER A 66 -0.56 -14.65 -3.64
N PHE A 67 -1.66 -13.89 -3.60
CA PHE A 67 -2.02 -12.85 -4.56
C PHE A 67 -2.04 -11.47 -3.88
N ILE A 68 -1.35 -10.50 -4.47
CA ILE A 68 -1.18 -9.17 -3.87
C ILE A 68 -1.61 -8.12 -4.87
N PHE A 69 -2.64 -7.36 -4.53
CA PHE A 69 -3.21 -6.34 -5.40
C PHE A 69 -3.26 -4.97 -4.73
N SER A 70 -3.28 -3.92 -5.54
CA SER A 70 -3.47 -2.56 -5.07
C SER A 70 -4.51 -1.80 -5.91
N ILE A 71 -5.38 -1.04 -5.26
CA ILE A 71 -6.29 -0.08 -5.89
C ILE A 71 -5.95 1.29 -5.33
N PHE A 72 -5.64 2.25 -6.20
CA PHE A 72 -5.27 3.61 -5.78
C PHE A 72 -5.74 4.65 -6.80
N SER A 73 -5.75 5.91 -6.39
CA SER A 73 -6.12 7.01 -7.29
C SER A 73 -5.10 8.15 -7.32
N THR A 74 -5.01 8.82 -8.48
CA THR A 74 -4.26 10.07 -8.58
C THR A 74 -4.93 11.23 -7.83
N ALA A 75 -6.23 11.12 -7.57
CA ALA A 75 -7.02 12.14 -6.87
C ALA A 75 -7.18 11.86 -5.36
N ASP A 76 -6.46 10.88 -4.81
CA ASP A 76 -6.46 10.58 -3.38
C ASP A 76 -5.83 11.76 -2.61
N GLU A 77 -6.64 12.49 -1.87
CA GLU A 77 -6.28 13.69 -1.12
C GLU A 77 -5.71 13.38 0.28
N LYS A 78 -5.79 12.14 0.76
CA LYS A 78 -5.32 11.72 2.11
C LYS A 78 -3.96 11.03 2.05
N VAL A 79 -3.79 10.09 1.13
CA VAL A 79 -2.51 9.39 0.92
C VAL A 79 -1.69 10.09 -0.16
N GLY A 80 -2.35 10.68 -1.16
CA GLY A 80 -1.67 11.24 -2.31
C GLY A 80 -1.28 10.18 -3.34
N PHE A 81 -0.87 10.66 -4.51
CA PHE A 81 -0.44 9.79 -5.61
C PHE A 81 1.04 9.43 -5.56
N ARG A 82 1.89 10.41 -5.20
CA ARG A 82 3.34 10.32 -5.26
C ARG A 82 3.99 11.04 -4.08
N SER A 83 5.11 10.48 -3.65
CA SER A 83 6.02 11.06 -2.67
C SER A 83 7.41 10.50 -2.93
N CYS A 84 8.46 11.29 -2.75
CA CYS A 84 9.85 10.81 -2.89
C CYS A 84 10.09 10.08 -4.22
N ASP A 85 9.59 10.73 -5.29
CA ASP A 85 9.69 10.33 -6.69
C ASP A 85 9.11 8.95 -7.05
N ARG A 86 8.28 8.38 -6.18
CA ARG A 86 7.62 7.08 -6.39
C ARG A 86 6.12 7.14 -6.15
N LEU A 87 5.41 6.16 -6.71
CA LEU A 87 4.02 5.90 -6.35
C LEU A 87 3.97 5.41 -4.90
N VAL A 88 3.02 5.92 -4.13
CA VAL A 88 2.95 5.61 -2.70
C VAL A 88 2.11 4.37 -2.38
N SER A 89 1.15 4.02 -3.24
CA SER A 89 0.19 2.96 -2.94
C SER A 89 0.50 1.56 -3.47
N PRO A 90 1.21 1.34 -4.58
CA PRO A 90 1.54 -0.01 -5.01
C PRO A 90 2.46 -0.73 -4.00
N LEU A 91 2.17 -2.00 -3.71
CA LEU A 91 3.08 -2.86 -2.95
C LEU A 91 4.25 -3.36 -3.82
N VAL A 92 5.42 -3.52 -3.20
CA VAL A 92 6.63 -4.01 -3.86
C VAL A 92 6.45 -5.45 -4.31
N GLY A 93 6.67 -5.73 -5.60
CA GLY A 93 6.55 -7.09 -6.12
C GLY A 93 5.12 -7.65 -6.08
N GLY A 94 4.10 -6.79 -5.91
CA GLY A 94 2.69 -7.17 -5.97
C GLY A 94 2.31 -7.83 -7.30
N THR A 95 1.28 -8.66 -7.29
CA THR A 95 0.75 -9.35 -8.48
C THR A 95 0.21 -8.36 -9.51
N GLY A 96 -0.41 -7.26 -9.08
CA GLY A 96 -0.89 -6.23 -9.98
C GLY A 96 -1.54 -5.05 -9.27
N PHE A 97 -1.94 -4.04 -10.03
CA PHE A 97 -2.65 -2.89 -9.47
C PHE A 97 -3.66 -2.30 -10.45
N VAL A 98 -4.63 -1.58 -9.91
CA VAL A 98 -5.57 -0.74 -10.66
C VAL A 98 -5.40 0.70 -10.19
N LYS A 99 -5.09 1.58 -11.13
CA LYS A 99 -5.03 3.03 -10.92
C LYS A 99 -6.32 3.67 -11.43
N LYS A 100 -6.92 4.54 -10.63
CA LYS A 100 -8.05 5.43 -10.99
C LYS A 100 -7.56 6.87 -11.05
N ASP A 101 -8.20 7.73 -11.84
CA ASP A 101 -7.69 9.11 -11.99
C ASP A 101 -8.54 10.19 -11.29
N SER A 102 -9.77 9.87 -10.84
CA SER A 102 -10.74 10.89 -10.40
C SER A 102 -11.49 10.55 -9.12
N LEU A 103 -11.06 9.53 -8.38
CA LEU A 103 -11.71 9.15 -7.12
C LEU A 103 -10.88 9.73 -5.97
N ASN A 104 -11.54 10.51 -5.12
CA ASN A 104 -10.96 10.88 -3.83
C ASN A 104 -10.79 9.64 -2.94
N HIS A 105 -10.12 9.76 -1.80
CA HIS A 105 -9.76 8.62 -0.95
C HIS A 105 -10.99 7.77 -0.56
N ASP A 106 -12.06 8.44 -0.11
CA ASP A 106 -13.27 7.77 0.37
C ASP A 106 -14.08 7.18 -0.79
N GLN A 107 -14.23 7.92 -1.89
CA GLN A 107 -14.86 7.43 -3.11
C GLN A 107 -14.14 6.20 -3.66
N LEU A 108 -12.81 6.16 -3.62
CA LEU A 108 -12.04 5.01 -4.08
C LEU A 108 -12.40 3.77 -3.26
N MET A 109 -12.49 3.89 -1.94
CA MET A 109 -12.88 2.79 -1.05
C MET A 109 -14.33 2.36 -1.26
N ASP A 110 -15.25 3.33 -1.33
CA ASP A 110 -16.70 3.05 -1.33
C ASP A 110 -17.23 2.63 -2.71
N THR A 111 -16.64 3.12 -3.81
CA THR A 111 -17.18 2.88 -5.16
C THR A 111 -16.50 1.72 -5.88
N THR A 112 -15.41 1.18 -5.34
CA THR A 112 -14.71 0.03 -5.95
C THR A 112 -15.04 -1.32 -5.32
N LEU A 113 -16.10 -1.40 -4.50
CA LEU A 113 -16.46 -2.61 -3.74
C LEU A 113 -16.60 -3.87 -4.61
N GLU A 114 -17.20 -3.77 -5.79
CA GLU A 114 -17.29 -4.92 -6.70
C GLU A 114 -15.92 -5.39 -7.18
N MET A 115 -15.02 -4.45 -7.48
CA MET A 115 -13.64 -4.76 -7.87
C MET A 115 -12.86 -5.36 -6.71
N GLN A 116 -13.05 -4.84 -5.50
CA GLN A 116 -12.45 -5.42 -4.30
C GLN A 116 -12.89 -6.88 -4.11
N ARG A 117 -14.20 -7.14 -4.21
CA ARG A 117 -14.76 -8.50 -4.17
C ARG A 117 -14.20 -9.40 -5.28
N ASN A 118 -14.06 -8.89 -6.51
CA ASN A 118 -13.51 -9.66 -7.62
C ASN A 118 -12.04 -10.03 -7.39
N PHE A 119 -11.23 -9.18 -6.78
CA PHE A 119 -9.87 -9.55 -6.40
C PHE A 119 -9.84 -10.70 -5.39
N ILE A 120 -10.70 -10.65 -4.38
CA ILE A 120 -10.78 -11.71 -3.36
C ILE A 120 -11.30 -13.04 -3.94
N GLN A 121 -12.29 -12.99 -4.83
CA GLN A 121 -12.96 -14.20 -5.33
C GLN A 121 -12.37 -14.78 -6.62
N LYS A 122 -11.76 -13.93 -7.45
CA LYS A 122 -11.36 -14.27 -8.83
C LYS A 122 -9.92 -13.86 -9.16
N HIS A 123 -9.21 -13.21 -8.23
CA HIS A 123 -7.86 -12.70 -8.42
C HIS A 123 -7.69 -11.74 -9.62
N ARG A 124 -8.76 -11.01 -9.97
CA ARG A 124 -8.80 -10.09 -11.12
C ARG A 124 -9.85 -9.00 -10.92
N PRO A 125 -9.79 -7.86 -11.65
CA PRO A 125 -10.68 -6.72 -11.37
C PRO A 125 -12.13 -6.88 -11.86
N ILE A 126 -12.42 -7.81 -12.78
CA ILE A 126 -13.75 -8.04 -13.41
C ILE A 126 -14.19 -9.52 -13.34
#